data_AF-U2JIC6-F1
#
_entry.id   AF-U2JIC6-F1
#
_cell.length_a   1.000
_cell.length_b   1.000
_cell.length_c   1.000
_cell.angle_alpha   90.00
_cell.angle_beta   90.00
_cell.angle_gamma   90.00
#
_symmetry.space_group_name_H-M   'P 1'
#
loop_
_entity.id
_entity.type
_entity.pdbx_description
1 polymer ?
#
loop_
_entity_poly.entity_id
_entity_poly.type
_entity_poly.pdbx_seq_one_letter_code
_entity_poly.pdbx_strand_id
1 'polypeptide(L)'
;MGLLLALVMVFTMLPLSALAATDEPPSEPKFTKTAEQDPNKVNVFDVVLGMEARTTEPQSCDVVLVTDRSGSMRKNNRMQAAINAGKTFVEIALKGKNKERNRIALVSYSSITDVLLDSPFSNNADTLKGIIDQYKINGSTATGTALLKAVQQMANSQAKNKIIVLLSDGEPYPPDTPPHWEEINQAKANGVIFYSVALDNDISPHGQAYLKQVATDASKYITADPQTVETEFSKIAGGLGSPMKDIVVTDKIGDGFEPTDASKQAFAASGGRITYDAASNTITWKPDGLKPDDQDELLYKAELKYQVQATDKILDIAPQEGGKYWTNKEATVKYKDKDGGDHNGTFPKPAVDVLLVKLVKEFAGGANSGRTFKVNITPNNGSAKEYTLTPGKAQLVTNLTVGGTYTIEETGVTGGGTVADYAVKINGQDGAKLEGYTVPQGNKWGMSDTEIKVINAEKGDGKLTVKKAFTAGQAGAPNAPQGVEAPKFKFKFTKAPEGSGLLNTTFELAVGEEKPFANLPYGTYAVTEDGNADFTVTGDKEVTLSIADKDKTITLTNTPKKGETDFTAVKK
;
A
#
# COMPACT_ATOMS: atom_id res chain seq x y z
N MET A 1 35.04 -0.74 15.71
CA MET A 1 35.67 -1.21 14.45
C MET A 1 34.67 -2.17 13.82
N GLY A 2 33.81 -1.65 12.94
CA GLY A 2 32.64 -2.36 12.43
C GLY A 2 33.03 -3.35 11.34
N LEU A 3 32.70 -4.63 11.53
CA LEU A 3 32.84 -5.67 10.53
C LEU A 3 31.60 -5.60 9.61
N LEU A 4 31.82 -5.15 8.37
CA LEU A 4 30.84 -5.19 7.30
C LEU A 4 30.70 -6.66 6.85
N LEU A 5 29.66 -7.37 7.32
CA LEU A 5 29.34 -8.69 6.79
C LEU A 5 28.70 -8.51 5.41
N ALA A 6 29.48 -8.75 4.36
CA ALA A 6 28.97 -8.94 3.02
C ALA A 6 28.19 -10.26 2.97
N LEU A 7 26.88 -10.17 2.84
CA LEU A 7 26.01 -11.32 2.59
C LEU A 7 26.29 -11.82 1.17
N VAL A 8 27.08 -12.88 1.06
CA VAL A 8 27.30 -13.59 -0.20
C VAL A 8 26.01 -14.36 -0.51
N MET A 9 25.23 -13.87 -1.48
CA MET A 9 24.15 -14.64 -2.11
C MET A 9 24.76 -15.84 -2.83
N VAL A 10 24.74 -17.00 -2.18
CA VAL A 10 25.03 -18.26 -2.86
C VAL A 10 23.76 -18.65 -3.61
N PHE A 11 23.68 -18.28 -4.89
CA PHE A 11 22.80 -18.95 -5.84
C PHE A 11 23.23 -20.43 -5.85
N THR A 12 22.45 -21.31 -5.23
CA THR A 12 22.62 -22.74 -5.44
C THR A 12 22.12 -23.03 -6.85
N MET A 13 23.02 -22.90 -7.82
CA MET A 13 22.84 -23.53 -9.12
C MET A 13 22.69 -25.02 -8.86
N LEU A 14 21.47 -25.55 -9.06
CA LEU A 14 21.27 -26.98 -9.17
C LEU A 14 22.25 -27.50 -10.24
N PRO A 15 23.03 -28.55 -9.97
CA PRO A 15 23.89 -29.13 -10.99
C PRO A 15 23.00 -29.65 -12.12
N LEU A 16 23.19 -29.08 -13.31
CA LEU A 16 22.58 -29.55 -14.54
C LEU A 16 22.99 -31.02 -14.70
N SER A 17 22.05 -31.93 -14.48
CA SER A 17 22.26 -33.34 -14.80
C SER A 17 22.37 -33.42 -16.32
N ALA A 18 23.57 -33.72 -16.80
CA ALA A 18 23.85 -33.93 -18.21
C ALA A 18 23.02 -35.12 -18.71
N LEU A 19 22.01 -34.84 -19.54
CA LEU A 19 21.36 -35.85 -20.38
C LEU A 19 21.03 -35.22 -21.73
N ALA A 20 21.77 -35.65 -22.75
CA ALA A 20 21.61 -35.42 -24.19
C ALA A 20 21.38 -33.96 -24.64
N ALA A 21 22.46 -33.31 -25.07
CA ALA A 21 22.43 -32.05 -25.81
C ALA A 21 21.70 -32.23 -27.16
N THR A 22 20.52 -31.62 -27.28
CA THR A 22 20.07 -31.03 -28.53
C THR A 22 20.67 -29.62 -28.58
N ASP A 23 21.44 -29.30 -29.62
CA ASP A 23 22.16 -28.03 -29.84
C ASP A 23 21.24 -26.79 -30.03
N GLU A 24 19.96 -26.85 -29.63
CA GLU A 24 19.08 -25.68 -29.65
C GLU A 24 19.07 -25.00 -28.28
N PRO A 25 19.42 -23.70 -28.17
CA PRO A 25 19.12 -22.93 -26.97
C PRO A 25 17.60 -22.94 -26.74
N PRO A 26 17.14 -22.81 -25.48
CA PRO A 26 15.71 -22.85 -25.18
C PRO A 26 14.96 -21.87 -26.08
N SER A 27 13.97 -22.39 -26.83
CA SER A 27 13.21 -21.63 -27.83
C SER A 27 12.33 -20.55 -27.23
N GLU A 28 12.08 -20.61 -25.91
CA GLU A 28 11.20 -19.70 -25.20
C GLU A 28 11.92 -19.00 -24.03
N PRO A 29 11.63 -17.71 -23.78
CA PRO A 29 12.10 -17.00 -22.60
C PRO A 29 11.67 -17.69 -21.31
N LYS A 30 12.54 -17.62 -20.29
CA LYS A 30 12.28 -18.10 -18.94
C LYS A 30 11.81 -16.95 -18.06
N PHE A 31 10.75 -17.19 -17.31
CA PHE A 31 10.17 -16.24 -16.37
C PHE A 31 10.34 -16.74 -14.93
N THR A 32 10.92 -15.93 -14.07
CA THR A 32 11.13 -16.24 -12.65
C THR A 32 10.45 -15.22 -11.77
N LYS A 33 9.92 -15.67 -10.64
CA LYS A 33 9.40 -14.79 -9.60
C LYS A 33 9.67 -15.39 -8.24
N THR A 34 10.31 -14.62 -7.36
CA THR A 34 10.65 -15.04 -6.00
C THR A 34 10.13 -14.02 -5.00
N ALA A 35 9.89 -14.47 -3.77
CA ALA A 35 9.59 -13.60 -2.64
C ALA A 35 10.34 -14.10 -1.42
N GLU A 36 11.13 -13.24 -0.80
CA GLU A 36 11.96 -13.55 0.35
C GLU A 36 11.68 -12.57 1.49
N GLN A 37 11.74 -13.05 2.72
CA GLN A 37 11.53 -12.21 3.90
C GLN A 37 12.67 -11.20 4.06
N ASP A 38 12.35 -9.91 4.19
CA ASP A 38 13.32 -8.88 4.58
C ASP A 38 13.85 -9.24 5.98
N PRO A 39 15.18 -9.35 6.16
CA PRO A 39 15.75 -9.84 7.40
C PRO A 39 15.61 -8.88 8.59
N ASN A 40 15.29 -7.61 8.33
CA ASN A 40 15.22 -6.56 9.35
C ASN A 40 13.80 -6.08 9.63
N LYS A 41 12.80 -6.57 8.89
CA LYS A 41 11.41 -6.14 8.99
C LYS A 41 10.50 -7.35 9.16
N VAL A 42 9.46 -7.24 9.98
CA VAL A 42 8.48 -8.32 10.16
C VAL A 42 7.41 -8.22 9.07
N ASN A 43 7.06 -9.35 8.43
CA ASN A 43 6.02 -9.44 7.39
C ASN A 43 6.21 -8.51 6.18
N VAL A 44 7.46 -8.09 5.92
CA VAL A 44 7.86 -7.41 4.69
C VAL A 44 8.68 -8.37 3.84
N PHE A 45 8.39 -8.45 2.55
CA PHE A 45 8.99 -9.41 1.63
C PHE A 45 9.56 -8.71 0.41
N ASP A 46 10.82 -8.98 0.10
CA ASP A 46 11.49 -8.61 -1.14
C ASP A 46 11.02 -9.52 -2.27
N VAL A 47 10.42 -8.93 -3.30
CA VAL A 47 9.91 -9.63 -4.48
C VAL A 47 10.76 -9.28 -5.69
N VAL A 48 11.16 -10.30 -6.44
CA VAL A 48 11.94 -10.15 -7.67
C VAL A 48 11.21 -10.86 -8.81
N LEU A 49 10.88 -10.14 -9.87
CA LEU A 49 10.51 -10.72 -11.17
C LEU A 49 11.72 -10.69 -12.07
N GLY A 50 12.07 -11.83 -12.65
CA GLY A 50 13.15 -11.99 -13.62
C GLY A 50 12.64 -12.52 -14.95
N MET A 51 13.19 -12.00 -16.04
CA MET A 51 13.01 -12.53 -17.38
C MET A 51 14.38 -12.83 -17.96
N GLU A 52 14.55 -14.03 -18.51
CA GLU A 52 15.76 -14.46 -19.20
C GLU A 52 15.40 -14.93 -20.61
N ALA A 53 16.12 -14.48 -21.62
CA ALA A 53 15.97 -14.97 -22.98
C ALA A 53 17.35 -15.30 -23.56
N ARG A 54 17.44 -16.40 -24.31
CA ARG A 54 18.67 -16.80 -24.99
C ARG A 54 18.52 -16.62 -26.50
N THR A 55 19.64 -16.32 -27.14
CA THR A 55 19.75 -16.24 -28.60
C THR A 55 20.73 -17.29 -29.11
N THR A 56 20.57 -17.71 -30.36
CA THR A 56 21.49 -18.66 -31.02
C THR A 56 22.79 -18.00 -31.47
N GLU A 57 22.78 -16.68 -31.63
CA GLU A 57 23.89 -15.88 -32.12
C GLU A 57 23.74 -14.43 -31.66
N PRO A 58 24.86 -13.68 -31.55
CA PRO A 58 24.84 -12.29 -31.14
C PRO A 58 23.92 -11.44 -32.02
N GLN A 59 23.10 -10.59 -31.40
CA GLN A 59 22.18 -9.70 -32.11
C GLN A 59 22.88 -8.37 -32.46
N SER A 60 23.19 -8.16 -33.73
CA SER A 60 23.74 -6.89 -34.21
C SER A 60 22.66 -5.80 -34.23
N CYS A 61 23.04 -4.58 -33.83
CA CYS A 61 22.13 -3.45 -33.78
C CYS A 61 22.76 -2.21 -34.40
N ASP A 62 22.14 -1.67 -35.43
CA ASP A 62 22.50 -0.36 -35.97
C ASP A 62 21.51 0.68 -35.49
N VAL A 63 22.03 1.78 -34.95
CA VAL A 63 21.24 2.91 -34.44
C VAL A 63 21.58 4.17 -35.22
N VAL A 64 20.58 4.93 -35.65
CA VAL A 64 20.79 6.33 -36.05
C VAL A 64 20.25 7.23 -34.96
N LEU A 65 21.14 8.00 -34.33
CA LEU A 65 20.77 9.00 -33.34
C LEU A 65 20.52 10.32 -34.06
N VAL A 66 19.29 10.84 -33.96
CA VAL A 66 18.84 12.06 -34.63
C VAL A 66 18.63 13.15 -33.58
N THR A 67 19.49 14.18 -33.59
CA THR A 67 19.49 15.23 -32.56
C THR A 67 19.09 16.58 -33.13
N ASP A 68 18.04 17.16 -32.57
CA ASP A 68 17.61 18.52 -32.83
C ASP A 68 18.61 19.54 -32.26
N ARG A 69 19.04 20.48 -33.11
CA ARG A 69 19.91 21.61 -32.77
C ARG A 69 19.20 22.94 -33.03
N SER A 70 17.89 22.96 -33.16
CA SER A 70 17.10 24.16 -33.48
C SER A 70 17.20 25.25 -32.41
N GLY A 71 16.86 26.48 -32.79
CA GLY A 71 16.92 27.63 -31.90
C GLY A 71 16.16 27.48 -30.57
N SER A 72 15.10 26.69 -30.53
CA SER A 72 14.27 26.42 -29.35
C SER A 72 15.00 25.57 -28.29
N MET A 73 16.02 24.81 -28.69
CA MET A 73 16.89 24.04 -27.79
C MET A 73 17.77 24.91 -26.87
N ARG A 74 17.73 26.25 -27.00
CA ARG A 74 18.36 27.19 -26.04
C ARG A 74 17.63 27.24 -24.70
N LYS A 75 16.33 26.94 -24.69
CA LYS A 75 15.52 27.03 -23.47
C LYS A 75 15.89 25.92 -22.49
N ASN A 76 15.74 26.21 -21.19
CA ASN A 76 15.77 25.22 -20.11
C ASN A 76 16.93 24.21 -20.15
N ASN A 77 18.12 24.61 -20.66
CA ASN A 77 19.28 23.73 -20.79
C ASN A 77 19.05 22.49 -21.69
N ARG A 78 18.04 22.52 -22.59
CA ARG A 78 17.65 21.40 -23.46
C ARG A 78 18.82 20.86 -24.28
N MET A 79 19.59 21.72 -24.95
CA MET A 79 20.73 21.27 -25.77
C MET A 79 21.82 20.57 -24.95
N GLN A 80 22.17 21.09 -23.78
CA GLN A 80 23.19 20.44 -22.94
C GLN A 80 22.68 19.09 -22.41
N ALA A 81 21.41 19.02 -22.02
CA ALA A 81 20.78 17.77 -21.62
C ALA A 81 20.75 16.76 -22.79
N ALA A 82 20.49 17.22 -24.01
CA ALA A 82 20.54 16.40 -25.22
C ALA A 82 21.95 15.88 -25.54
N ILE A 83 22.98 16.72 -25.40
CA ILE A 83 24.39 16.32 -25.53
C ILE A 83 24.73 15.23 -24.50
N ASN A 84 24.38 15.45 -23.23
CA ASN A 84 24.64 14.49 -22.16
C ASN A 84 23.93 13.15 -22.42
N ALA A 85 22.63 13.21 -22.74
CA ALA A 85 21.82 12.03 -23.05
C ALA A 85 22.37 11.24 -24.25
N GLY A 86 22.73 11.93 -25.34
CA GLY A 86 23.33 11.31 -26.52
C GLY A 86 24.67 10.63 -26.21
N LYS A 87 25.52 11.26 -25.40
CA LYS A 87 26.80 10.68 -24.97
C LYS A 87 26.60 9.46 -24.08
N THR A 88 25.67 9.52 -23.13
CA THR A 88 25.33 8.41 -22.25
C THR A 88 24.74 7.24 -23.05
N PHE A 89 23.91 7.51 -24.06
CA PHE A 89 23.43 6.48 -24.98
C PHE A 89 24.59 5.82 -25.72
N VAL A 90 25.50 6.59 -26.32
CA VAL A 90 26.67 6.07 -27.03
C VAL A 90 27.54 5.21 -26.11
N GLU A 91 27.80 5.69 -24.89
CA GLU A 91 28.59 4.97 -23.89
C GLU A 91 27.97 3.60 -23.58
N ILE A 92 26.68 3.54 -23.25
CA ILE A 92 25.99 2.29 -22.90
C ILE A 92 25.88 1.34 -24.11
N ALA A 93 25.46 1.89 -25.25
CA ALA A 93 25.22 1.12 -26.47
C ALA A 93 26.51 0.53 -27.07
N LEU A 94 27.68 1.09 -26.76
CA LEU A 94 28.98 0.60 -27.23
C LEU A 94 29.88 0.13 -26.09
N LYS A 95 29.34 -0.08 -24.87
CA LYS A 95 30.14 -0.56 -23.74
C LYS A 95 30.52 -2.03 -23.90
N GLY A 96 31.75 -2.38 -23.52
CA GLY A 96 32.18 -3.77 -23.43
C GLY A 96 32.00 -4.52 -24.76
N LYS A 97 31.29 -5.65 -24.73
CA LYS A 97 31.04 -6.48 -25.92
C LYS A 97 29.96 -5.92 -26.85
N ASN A 98 29.19 -4.91 -26.41
CA ASN A 98 28.23 -4.24 -27.29
C ASN A 98 28.92 -3.53 -28.46
N LYS A 99 30.17 -3.05 -28.31
CA LYS A 99 30.92 -2.40 -29.41
C LYS A 99 31.18 -3.31 -30.61
N GLU A 100 31.09 -4.62 -30.43
CA GLU A 100 31.31 -5.61 -31.50
C GLU A 100 30.02 -5.90 -32.29
N ARG A 101 28.86 -5.59 -31.69
CA ARG A 101 27.53 -5.81 -32.26
C ARG A 101 26.85 -4.55 -32.75
N ASN A 102 27.12 -3.45 -32.06
CA ASN A 102 26.37 -2.22 -32.20
C ASN A 102 27.18 -1.19 -32.96
N ARG A 103 26.51 -0.46 -33.84
CA ARG A 103 27.07 0.71 -34.49
C ARG A 103 26.07 1.84 -34.42
N ILE A 104 26.60 3.05 -34.27
CA ILE A 104 25.80 4.27 -34.17
C ILE A 104 26.21 5.19 -35.30
N ALA A 105 25.23 5.69 -36.04
CA ALA A 105 25.37 6.84 -36.92
C ALA A 105 24.75 8.06 -36.25
N LEU A 106 25.27 9.24 -36.56
CA LEU A 106 24.83 10.50 -35.99
C LEU A 106 24.24 11.38 -37.08
N VAL A 107 23.01 11.83 -36.87
CA VAL A 107 22.35 12.85 -37.67
C VAL A 107 21.99 14.00 -36.75
N SER A 108 22.31 15.22 -37.15
CA SER A 108 21.88 16.41 -36.44
C SER A 108 21.28 17.42 -37.39
N TYR A 109 20.35 18.24 -36.91
CA TYR A 109 19.63 19.15 -37.77
C TYR A 109 19.27 20.47 -37.10
N SER A 110 19.17 21.52 -37.91
CA SER A 110 18.40 22.72 -37.59
C SER A 110 17.46 23.06 -38.75
N SER A 111 17.81 24.01 -39.62
CA SER A 111 17.06 24.36 -40.83
C SER A 111 17.19 23.29 -41.93
N ILE A 112 16.33 23.36 -42.95
CA ILE A 112 16.34 22.43 -44.09
C ILE A 112 17.70 22.38 -44.84
N THR A 113 18.48 23.45 -44.77
CA THR A 113 19.83 23.56 -45.35
C THR A 113 20.95 23.13 -44.40
N ASP A 114 20.63 22.81 -43.14
CA ASP A 114 21.56 22.41 -42.07
C ASP A 114 21.08 21.10 -41.45
N VAL A 115 21.02 20.06 -42.29
CA VAL A 115 20.75 18.66 -41.91
C VAL A 115 21.98 17.84 -42.25
N LEU A 116 22.68 17.36 -41.23
CA LEU A 116 24.01 16.76 -41.36
C LEU A 116 23.97 15.28 -41.00
N LEU A 117 24.70 14.47 -41.79
CA LEU A 117 25.17 13.15 -41.35
C LEU A 117 26.54 13.39 -40.70
N ASP A 118 26.56 13.63 -39.40
CA ASP A 118 27.79 13.97 -38.67
C ASP A 118 28.74 12.76 -38.57
N SER A 119 28.18 11.56 -38.54
CA SER A 119 28.95 10.31 -38.58
C SER A 119 28.15 9.20 -39.26
N PRO A 120 28.72 8.44 -40.22
CA PRO A 120 28.16 7.15 -40.63
C PRO A 120 28.24 6.13 -39.49
N PHE A 121 27.77 4.90 -39.71
CA PHE A 121 27.81 3.85 -38.69
C PHE A 121 29.23 3.60 -38.18
N SER A 122 29.44 3.83 -36.89
CA SER A 122 30.71 3.63 -36.19
C SER A 122 30.47 2.94 -34.84
N ASN A 123 31.46 2.18 -34.38
CA ASN A 123 31.51 1.63 -33.03
C ASN A 123 32.60 2.29 -32.15
N ASN A 124 33.19 3.40 -32.62
CA ASN A 124 34.16 4.19 -31.85
C ASN A 124 33.43 5.20 -30.97
N ALA A 125 33.16 4.81 -29.72
CA ALA A 125 32.42 5.61 -28.76
C ALA A 125 33.06 7.00 -28.52
N ASP A 126 34.39 7.10 -28.44
CA ASP A 126 35.06 8.36 -28.15
C ASP A 126 34.95 9.36 -29.31
N THR A 127 35.03 8.87 -30.55
CA THR A 127 34.81 9.70 -31.75
C THR A 127 33.38 10.21 -31.80
N LEU A 128 32.40 9.33 -31.57
CA LEU A 128 30.98 9.70 -31.58
C LEU A 128 30.64 10.70 -30.47
N LYS A 129 31.11 10.47 -29.23
CA LYS A 129 30.95 11.41 -28.12
C LYS A 129 31.60 12.76 -28.42
N GLY A 130 32.79 12.76 -29.02
CA GLY A 130 33.50 13.97 -29.44
C GLY A 130 32.74 14.78 -30.49
N ILE A 131 32.04 14.12 -31.42
CA ILE A 131 31.16 14.78 -32.41
C ILE A 131 29.95 15.41 -31.71
N ILE A 132 29.28 14.66 -30.83
CA ILE A 132 28.10 15.15 -30.09
C ILE A 132 28.45 16.38 -29.23
N ASP A 133 29.63 16.40 -28.61
CA ASP A 133 30.12 17.54 -27.82
C ASP A 133 30.25 18.85 -28.64
N GLN A 134 30.36 18.76 -29.97
CA GLN A 134 30.47 19.92 -30.86
C GLN A 134 29.13 20.44 -31.37
N TYR A 135 28.00 19.84 -30.98
CA TYR A 135 26.69 20.28 -31.44
C TYR A 135 26.38 21.71 -30.99
N LYS A 136 26.07 22.57 -31.96
CA LYS A 136 25.75 23.98 -31.75
C LYS A 136 24.33 24.28 -32.20
N ILE A 137 23.65 25.06 -31.38
CA ILE A 137 22.29 25.50 -31.62
C ILE A 137 22.28 26.48 -32.80
N ASN A 138 21.39 26.24 -33.76
CA ASN A 138 21.24 27.05 -34.96
C ASN A 138 19.79 27.03 -35.46
N GLY A 139 19.44 27.97 -36.35
CA GLY A 139 18.35 27.82 -37.31
C GLY A 139 16.96 27.41 -36.79
N SER A 140 16.24 26.79 -37.72
CA SER A 140 14.86 26.31 -37.64
C SER A 140 14.81 24.83 -37.20
N THR A 141 13.68 24.13 -37.41
CA THR A 141 13.43 22.76 -36.94
C THR A 141 12.94 21.84 -38.07
N ALA A 142 13.84 21.46 -38.99
CA ALA A 142 13.54 20.63 -40.17
C ALA A 142 13.50 19.12 -39.86
N THR A 143 12.67 18.72 -38.90
CA THR A 143 12.60 17.35 -38.36
C THR A 143 12.33 16.29 -39.43
N GLY A 144 11.40 16.54 -40.36
CA GLY A 144 11.07 15.59 -41.43
C GLY A 144 12.27 15.26 -42.33
N THR A 145 13.04 16.28 -42.73
CA THR A 145 14.23 16.10 -43.56
C THR A 145 15.34 15.37 -42.81
N ALA A 146 15.49 15.60 -41.50
CA ALA A 146 16.42 14.86 -40.65
C ALA A 146 16.03 13.37 -40.53
N LEU A 147 14.74 13.07 -40.38
CA LEU A 147 14.25 11.69 -40.36
C LEU A 147 14.44 11.00 -41.71
N LEU A 148 14.24 11.70 -42.84
CA LEU A 148 14.57 11.15 -44.16
C LEU A 148 16.06 10.80 -44.26
N LYS A 149 16.95 11.71 -43.84
CA LYS A 149 18.41 11.46 -43.81
C LYS A 149 18.74 10.24 -42.94
N ALA A 150 18.08 10.09 -41.80
CA ALA A 150 18.25 8.93 -40.92
C ALA A 150 17.77 7.63 -41.57
N VAL A 151 16.62 7.63 -42.25
CA VAL A 151 16.11 6.48 -43.01
C VAL A 151 17.08 6.10 -44.13
N GLN A 152 17.60 7.07 -44.87
CA GLN A 152 18.60 6.84 -45.93
C GLN A 152 19.90 6.25 -45.37
N GLN A 153 20.37 6.75 -44.22
CA GLN A 153 21.53 6.17 -43.55
C GLN A 153 21.24 4.73 -43.09
N MET A 154 20.05 4.48 -42.55
CA MET A 154 19.63 3.16 -42.06
C MET A 154 19.48 2.14 -43.19
N ALA A 155 19.16 2.56 -44.42
CA ALA A 155 19.08 1.67 -45.58
C ALA A 155 20.42 0.97 -45.89
N ASN A 156 21.55 1.54 -45.45
CA ASN A 156 22.88 0.92 -45.60
C ASN A 156 23.17 -0.16 -44.55
N SER A 157 22.28 -0.36 -43.57
CA SER A 157 22.45 -1.32 -42.48
C SER A 157 22.14 -2.76 -42.91
N GLN A 158 23.03 -3.68 -42.52
CA GLN A 158 22.82 -5.14 -42.56
C GLN A 158 22.62 -5.73 -41.16
N ALA A 159 22.48 -4.88 -40.13
CA ALA A 159 22.23 -5.33 -38.78
C ALA A 159 20.83 -5.95 -38.65
N LYS A 160 20.69 -6.91 -37.73
CA LYS A 160 19.41 -7.59 -37.46
C LYS A 160 18.39 -6.64 -36.83
N ASN A 161 18.87 -5.76 -35.95
CA ASN A 161 18.07 -4.73 -35.32
C ASN A 161 18.45 -3.36 -35.86
N LYS A 162 17.43 -2.59 -36.24
CA LYS A 162 17.57 -1.28 -36.87
C LYS A 162 16.72 -0.28 -36.11
N ILE A 163 17.35 0.72 -35.52
CA ILE A 163 16.67 1.66 -34.62
C ILE A 163 17.01 3.10 -35.00
N ILE A 164 16.01 3.98 -35.01
CA ILE A 164 16.17 5.42 -35.16
C ILE A 164 15.66 6.06 -33.87
N VAL A 165 16.49 6.90 -33.24
CA VAL A 165 16.14 7.60 -32.01
C VAL A 165 16.16 9.10 -32.28
N LEU A 166 14.99 9.72 -32.31
CA LEU A 166 14.84 11.17 -32.43
C LEU A 166 14.80 11.83 -31.05
N LEU A 167 15.59 12.88 -30.86
CA LEU A 167 15.52 13.79 -29.73
C LEU A 167 15.17 15.19 -30.23
N SER A 168 14.02 15.72 -29.83
CA SER A 168 13.55 17.04 -30.26
C SER A 168 12.65 17.66 -29.20
N ASP A 169 12.61 18.99 -29.16
CA ASP A 169 11.60 19.74 -28.40
C ASP A 169 10.29 19.98 -29.19
N GLY A 170 10.19 19.36 -30.37
CA GLY A 170 8.97 18.72 -30.84
C GLY A 170 8.16 19.43 -31.90
N GLU A 171 8.43 20.70 -32.22
CA GLU A 171 7.66 21.42 -33.24
C GLU A 171 8.46 21.63 -34.52
N PRO A 172 8.15 20.90 -35.62
CA PRO A 172 8.75 21.15 -36.91
C PRO A 172 8.46 22.56 -37.41
N TYR A 173 9.48 23.25 -37.91
CA TYR A 173 9.36 24.60 -38.44
C TYR A 173 10.39 24.82 -39.58
N PRO A 174 10.01 25.49 -40.69
CA PRO A 174 8.67 25.97 -41.01
C PRO A 174 7.70 24.80 -41.34
N PRO A 175 6.39 24.96 -41.11
CA PRO A 175 5.40 23.88 -41.18
C PRO A 175 5.17 23.30 -42.59
N ASP A 176 5.64 23.99 -43.63
CA ASP A 176 5.64 23.55 -45.03
C ASP A 176 6.82 22.63 -45.38
N THR A 177 7.74 22.38 -44.45
CA THR A 177 8.82 21.40 -44.63
C THR A 177 8.21 19.99 -44.79
N PRO A 178 8.53 19.25 -45.88
CA PRO A 178 7.94 17.93 -46.10
C PRO A 178 8.24 16.97 -44.93
N PRO A 179 7.22 16.27 -44.41
CA PRO A 179 7.41 15.37 -43.27
C PRO A 179 8.00 14.01 -43.66
N HIS A 180 8.06 13.67 -44.95
CA HIS A 180 8.58 12.39 -45.48
C HIS A 180 7.93 11.15 -44.86
N TRP A 181 6.61 11.19 -44.68
CA TRP A 181 5.86 10.11 -44.04
C TRP A 181 5.86 8.79 -44.82
N GLU A 182 5.93 8.84 -46.15
CA GLU A 182 5.97 7.62 -46.96
C GLU A 182 7.24 6.82 -46.64
N GLU A 183 8.40 7.47 -46.67
CA GLU A 183 9.69 6.83 -46.40
C GLU A 183 9.81 6.37 -44.94
N ILE A 184 9.31 7.16 -44.00
CA ILE A 184 9.30 6.80 -42.57
C ILE A 184 8.39 5.59 -42.32
N ASN A 185 7.18 5.58 -42.89
CA ASN A 185 6.24 4.47 -42.71
C ASN A 185 6.73 3.21 -43.41
N GLN A 186 7.37 3.33 -44.57
CA GLN A 186 8.00 2.20 -45.24
C GLN A 186 9.16 1.62 -44.42
N ALA A 187 10.00 2.47 -43.81
CA ALA A 187 11.06 2.02 -42.92
C ALA A 187 10.49 1.27 -41.69
N LYS A 188 9.42 1.79 -41.09
CA LYS A 188 8.71 1.10 -39.99
C LYS A 188 8.14 -0.26 -40.42
N ALA A 189 7.51 -0.32 -41.60
CA ALA A 189 6.98 -1.55 -42.16
C ALA A 189 8.09 -2.59 -42.44
N ASN A 190 9.30 -2.13 -42.76
CA ASN A 190 10.49 -2.96 -42.93
C ASN A 190 11.20 -3.30 -41.59
N GLY A 191 10.56 -3.05 -40.45
CA GLY A 191 11.06 -3.44 -39.13
C GLY A 191 12.02 -2.46 -38.47
N VAL A 192 12.18 -1.23 -38.99
CA VAL A 192 12.95 -0.18 -38.30
C VAL A 192 12.12 0.38 -37.15
N ILE A 193 12.67 0.36 -35.93
CA ILE A 193 12.01 0.90 -34.75
C ILE A 193 12.34 2.38 -34.60
N PHE A 194 11.33 3.23 -34.48
CA PHE A 194 11.46 4.66 -34.24
C PHE A 194 11.10 5.00 -32.80
N TYR A 195 12.08 5.49 -32.05
CA TYR A 195 11.86 6.20 -30.80
C TYR A 195 11.79 7.70 -31.08
N SER A 196 10.86 8.38 -30.44
CA SER A 196 10.78 9.85 -30.46
C SER A 196 10.72 10.36 -29.03
N VAL A 197 11.74 11.11 -28.64
CA VAL A 197 11.86 11.71 -27.31
C VAL A 197 11.52 13.18 -27.40
N ALA A 198 10.35 13.51 -26.86
CA ALA A 198 9.85 14.85 -26.59
C ALA A 198 10.63 15.44 -25.41
N LEU A 199 11.54 16.37 -25.69
CA LEU A 199 12.35 17.04 -24.69
C LEU A 199 11.68 18.32 -24.20
N ASP A 200 11.46 18.36 -22.88
CA ASP A 200 10.71 19.37 -22.13
C ASP A 200 9.18 19.16 -22.16
N ASN A 201 8.49 19.71 -21.16
CA ASN A 201 7.05 19.57 -20.97
C ASN A 201 6.24 20.65 -21.72
N ASP A 202 6.91 21.67 -22.25
CA ASP A 202 6.32 22.80 -22.97
C ASP A 202 6.41 22.61 -24.50
N ILE A 203 5.93 21.46 -24.99
CA ILE A 203 5.80 21.16 -26.42
C ILE A 203 4.38 21.43 -26.84
N SER A 204 4.19 22.15 -27.96
CA SER A 204 2.87 22.45 -28.48
C SER A 204 2.06 21.18 -28.80
N PRO A 205 0.72 21.21 -28.74
CA PRO A 205 -0.11 20.06 -29.09
C PRO A 205 0.17 19.50 -30.49
N HIS A 206 0.50 20.38 -31.44
CA HIS A 206 0.92 19.97 -32.79
C HIS A 206 2.25 19.20 -32.75
N GLY A 207 3.26 19.73 -32.05
CA GLY A 207 4.54 19.05 -31.91
C GLY A 207 4.44 17.69 -31.19
N GLN A 208 3.62 17.60 -30.15
CA GLN A 208 3.34 16.33 -29.47
C GLN A 208 2.68 15.32 -30.40
N ALA A 209 1.69 15.74 -31.21
CA ALA A 209 1.05 14.88 -32.19
C ALA A 209 2.03 14.39 -33.26
N TYR A 210 2.89 15.29 -33.76
CA TYR A 210 3.93 14.96 -34.73
C TYR A 210 4.90 13.92 -34.17
N LEU A 211 5.47 14.13 -32.99
CA LEU A 211 6.39 13.17 -32.37
C LEU A 211 5.71 11.82 -32.08
N LYS A 212 4.46 11.80 -31.61
CA LYS A 212 3.71 10.55 -31.45
C LYS A 212 3.55 9.79 -32.77
N GLN A 213 3.40 10.49 -33.88
CA GLN A 213 3.35 9.89 -35.21
C GLN A 213 4.72 9.40 -35.69
N VAL A 214 5.82 10.06 -35.29
CA VAL A 214 7.19 9.59 -35.56
C VAL A 214 7.47 8.27 -34.86
N ALA A 215 7.06 8.11 -33.61
CA ALA A 215 7.23 6.84 -32.89
C ALA A 215 6.60 5.65 -33.64
N THR A 216 7.20 4.47 -33.52
CA THR A 216 6.60 3.23 -34.07
C THR A 216 5.26 2.92 -33.41
N ASP A 217 5.18 3.10 -32.09
CA ASP A 217 3.98 2.92 -31.29
C ASP A 217 4.03 3.79 -30.02
N ALA A 218 2.92 3.83 -29.26
CA ALA A 218 2.78 4.68 -28.09
C ALA A 218 3.83 4.44 -26.98
N SER A 219 4.42 3.24 -26.89
CA SER A 219 5.52 2.93 -25.96
C SER A 219 6.85 3.54 -26.38
N LYS A 220 7.05 3.81 -27.68
CA LYS A 220 8.28 4.40 -28.24
C LYS A 220 8.24 5.93 -28.30
N TYR A 221 7.09 6.53 -27.97
CA TYR A 221 6.98 7.95 -27.66
C TYR A 221 7.34 8.18 -26.19
N ILE A 222 8.37 8.99 -25.95
CA ILE A 222 8.90 9.28 -24.61
C ILE A 222 8.82 10.78 -24.38
N THR A 223 8.23 11.19 -23.26
CA THR A 223 8.32 12.56 -22.75
C THR A 223 9.39 12.60 -21.67
N ALA A 224 10.33 13.51 -21.78
CA ALA A 224 11.38 13.70 -20.79
C ALA A 224 11.67 15.18 -20.61
N ASP A 225 12.02 15.58 -19.41
CA ASP A 225 12.56 16.92 -19.17
C ASP A 225 14.11 16.90 -19.21
N PRO A 226 14.76 18.06 -19.19
CA PRO A 226 16.22 18.15 -19.17
C PRO A 226 16.91 17.42 -18.00
N GLN A 227 16.21 17.09 -16.91
CA GLN A 227 16.77 16.35 -15.77
C GLN A 227 16.66 14.83 -15.95
N THR A 228 15.67 14.37 -16.70
CA THR A 228 15.31 12.94 -16.83
C THR A 228 15.71 12.34 -18.17
N VAL A 229 15.95 13.14 -19.22
CA VAL A 229 16.25 12.66 -20.57
C VAL A 229 17.45 11.71 -20.65
N GLU A 230 18.50 11.95 -19.86
CA GLU A 230 19.66 11.05 -19.81
C GLU A 230 19.30 9.66 -19.25
N THR A 231 18.39 9.62 -18.28
CA THR A 231 17.86 8.36 -17.73
C THR A 231 17.03 7.62 -18.76
N GLU A 232 16.18 8.32 -19.52
CA GLU A 232 15.39 7.70 -20.59
C GLU A 232 16.28 7.14 -21.71
N PHE A 233 17.34 7.87 -22.10
CA PHE A 233 18.30 7.39 -23.09
C PHE A 233 19.07 6.16 -22.62
N SER A 234 19.42 6.11 -21.33
CA SER A 234 20.03 4.93 -20.72
C SER A 234 19.12 3.70 -20.79
N LYS A 235 17.80 3.88 -20.67
CA LYS A 235 16.81 2.80 -20.81
C LYS A 235 16.75 2.29 -22.25
N ILE A 236 16.64 3.18 -23.23
CA ILE A 236 16.62 2.81 -24.66
C ILE A 236 17.92 2.07 -25.04
N ALA A 237 19.07 2.63 -24.69
CA ALA A 237 20.38 2.03 -24.98
C ALA A 237 20.55 0.64 -24.33
N GLY A 238 19.95 0.43 -23.16
CA GLY A 238 19.95 -0.85 -22.47
C GLY A 238 19.19 -1.96 -23.22
N GLY A 239 18.11 -1.63 -23.92
CA GLY A 239 17.26 -2.61 -24.61
C GLY A 239 17.75 -3.01 -26.01
N LEU A 240 18.87 -2.46 -26.49
CA LEU A 240 19.35 -2.69 -27.85
C LEU A 240 19.67 -4.18 -28.10
N GLY A 241 19.16 -4.71 -29.21
CA GLY A 241 19.38 -6.10 -29.60
C GLY A 241 18.61 -7.14 -28.78
N SER A 242 17.64 -6.73 -27.96
CA SER A 242 16.83 -7.67 -27.18
C SER A 242 16.04 -8.64 -28.07
N PRO A 243 16.01 -9.94 -27.74
CA PRO A 243 15.16 -10.92 -28.45
C PRO A 243 13.67 -10.80 -28.11
N MET A 244 13.32 -10.01 -27.09
CA MET A 244 11.95 -9.73 -26.71
C MET A 244 11.65 -8.24 -26.90
N LYS A 245 10.55 -7.94 -27.58
CA LYS A 245 10.05 -6.59 -27.91
C LYS A 245 8.66 -6.39 -27.31
N ASP A 246 8.22 -5.13 -27.23
CA ASP A 246 6.85 -4.75 -26.79
C ASP A 246 6.40 -5.43 -25.47
N ILE A 247 7.31 -5.54 -24.51
CA ILE A 247 7.11 -6.32 -23.29
C ILE A 247 6.13 -5.58 -22.37
N VAL A 248 5.10 -6.28 -21.90
CA VAL A 248 4.14 -5.81 -20.90
C VAL A 248 3.96 -6.88 -19.84
N VAL A 249 4.54 -6.65 -18.67
CA VAL A 249 4.35 -7.45 -17.47
C VAL A 249 3.17 -6.89 -16.67
N THR A 250 2.24 -7.75 -16.29
CA THR A 250 1.09 -7.42 -15.41
C THR A 250 1.12 -8.34 -14.20
N ASP A 251 1.25 -7.76 -13.01
CA ASP A 251 1.43 -8.47 -11.75
C ASP A 251 0.41 -8.00 -10.71
N LYS A 252 -0.59 -8.85 -10.45
CA LYS A 252 -1.63 -8.64 -9.44
C LYS A 252 -1.12 -9.17 -8.10
N ILE A 253 -0.92 -8.27 -7.16
CA ILE A 253 -0.43 -8.60 -5.81
C ILE A 253 -1.51 -9.42 -5.06
N GLY A 254 -1.07 -10.30 -4.16
CA GLY A 254 -1.96 -11.18 -3.39
C GLY A 254 -2.93 -10.39 -2.51
N ASP A 255 -4.15 -10.90 -2.30
CA ASP A 255 -5.26 -10.18 -1.67
C ASP A 255 -4.98 -9.74 -0.20
N GLY A 256 -3.95 -10.30 0.44
CA GLY A 256 -3.49 -9.95 1.79
C GLY A 256 -2.22 -9.10 1.85
N PHE A 257 -1.71 -8.64 0.70
CA PHE A 257 -0.47 -7.89 0.59
C PHE A 257 -0.66 -6.55 -0.14
N GLU A 258 0.19 -5.59 0.18
CA GLU A 258 0.31 -4.31 -0.53
C GLU A 258 1.79 -3.90 -0.67
N PRO A 259 2.17 -3.07 -1.66
CA PRO A 259 3.51 -2.49 -1.71
C PRO A 259 3.83 -1.67 -0.46
N THR A 260 5.05 -1.75 0.06
CA THR A 260 5.49 -0.92 1.21
C THR A 260 5.58 0.56 0.88
N ASP A 261 5.78 0.90 -0.40
CA ASP A 261 5.88 2.26 -0.90
C ASP A 261 4.86 2.48 -2.03
N ALA A 262 3.75 3.14 -1.69
CA ALA A 262 2.74 3.53 -2.65
C ALA A 262 3.22 4.61 -3.65
N SER A 263 4.35 5.28 -3.38
CA SER A 263 4.92 6.34 -4.23
C SER A 263 5.74 5.83 -5.42
N LYS A 264 5.94 4.50 -5.53
CA LYS A 264 6.67 3.81 -6.61
C LYS A 264 8.19 4.06 -6.63
N GLN A 265 8.75 4.77 -5.65
CA GLN A 265 10.20 5.04 -5.59
C GLN A 265 11.01 3.80 -5.19
N ALA A 266 10.42 2.89 -4.42
CA ALA A 266 11.04 1.62 -4.05
C ALA A 266 11.03 0.55 -5.17
N PHE A 267 10.42 0.83 -6.32
CA PHE A 267 10.44 -0.10 -7.45
C PHE A 267 11.73 0.09 -8.25
N ALA A 268 12.63 -0.87 -8.17
CA ALA A 268 13.88 -0.87 -8.93
C ALA A 268 13.76 -1.83 -10.12
N ALA A 269 13.65 -1.28 -11.33
CA ALA A 269 13.70 -2.06 -12.56
C ALA A 269 15.03 -1.87 -13.29
N SER A 270 15.46 -2.91 -14.01
CA SER A 270 16.60 -2.82 -14.93
C SER A 270 16.37 -1.84 -16.08
N GLY A 271 15.12 -1.46 -16.36
CA GLY A 271 14.72 -0.46 -17.36
C GLY A 271 13.21 -0.36 -17.54
N GLY A 272 12.77 0.57 -18.38
CA GLY A 272 11.35 0.75 -18.73
C GLY A 272 10.52 1.58 -17.75
N ARG A 273 9.19 1.46 -17.91
CA ARG A 273 8.17 2.21 -17.15
C ARG A 273 7.42 1.29 -16.21
N ILE A 274 7.11 1.78 -15.01
CA ILE A 274 6.36 1.05 -13.98
C ILE A 274 5.17 1.88 -13.54
N THR A 275 4.00 1.25 -13.45
CA THR A 275 2.80 1.83 -12.84
C THR A 275 2.23 0.88 -11.80
N TYR A 276 1.62 1.44 -10.76
CA TYR A 276 0.85 0.70 -9.76
C TYR A 276 -0.55 1.31 -9.70
N ASP A 277 -1.55 0.46 -9.78
CA ASP A 277 -2.96 0.79 -9.58
C ASP A 277 -3.43 0.21 -8.24
N ALA A 278 -3.71 1.09 -7.28
CA ALA A 278 -4.13 0.71 -5.94
C ALA A 278 -5.54 0.12 -5.89
N ALA A 279 -6.42 0.45 -6.84
CA ALA A 279 -7.78 -0.08 -6.86
C ALA A 279 -7.80 -1.56 -7.25
N SER A 280 -6.95 -1.94 -8.21
CA SER A 280 -6.79 -3.32 -8.67
C SER A 280 -5.61 -4.06 -8.02
N ASN A 281 -4.86 -3.41 -7.12
CA ASN A 281 -3.63 -3.91 -6.51
C ASN A 281 -2.65 -4.52 -7.54
N THR A 282 -2.45 -3.81 -8.66
CA THR A 282 -1.75 -4.33 -9.85
C THR A 282 -0.55 -3.47 -10.22
N ILE A 283 0.61 -4.10 -10.37
CA ILE A 283 1.81 -3.51 -10.97
C ILE A 283 1.80 -3.81 -12.48
N THR A 284 2.05 -2.80 -13.30
CA THR A 284 2.36 -2.96 -14.73
C THR A 284 3.78 -2.48 -14.99
N TRP A 285 4.61 -3.35 -15.55
CA TRP A 285 5.99 -3.03 -15.93
C TRP A 285 6.19 -3.23 -17.43
N LYS A 286 6.72 -2.21 -18.09
CA LYS A 286 7.00 -2.19 -19.53
C LYS A 286 8.48 -1.91 -19.77
N PRO A 287 9.35 -2.94 -19.72
CA PRO A 287 10.75 -2.78 -20.11
C PRO A 287 10.87 -2.54 -21.61
N ASP A 288 11.83 -1.68 -22.00
CA ASP A 288 12.11 -1.40 -23.42
C ASP A 288 12.78 -2.60 -24.13
N GLY A 289 13.31 -3.54 -23.35
CA GLY A 289 13.93 -4.78 -23.78
C GLY A 289 14.71 -5.42 -22.63
N LEU A 290 15.12 -6.67 -22.80
CA LEU A 290 16.11 -7.33 -21.93
C LEU A 290 17.52 -6.87 -22.30
N LYS A 291 18.40 -6.77 -21.31
CA LYS A 291 19.80 -6.37 -21.44
C LYS A 291 20.70 -7.60 -21.61
N PRO A 292 21.74 -7.59 -22.46
CA PRO A 292 22.69 -8.69 -22.51
C PRO A 292 23.40 -8.87 -21.16
N ASP A 293 23.67 -10.11 -20.77
CA ASP A 293 24.44 -10.46 -19.58
C ASP A 293 25.92 -10.12 -19.81
N ASP A 294 26.58 -9.61 -18.77
CA ASP A 294 27.99 -9.16 -18.87
C ASP A 294 28.96 -10.33 -19.12
N GLN A 295 28.59 -11.55 -18.71
CA GLN A 295 29.43 -12.74 -18.83
C GLN A 295 29.03 -13.63 -20.01
N ASP A 296 27.73 -13.71 -20.31
CA ASP A 296 27.16 -14.53 -21.39
C ASP A 296 26.41 -13.68 -22.42
N GLU A 297 27.06 -13.42 -23.56
CA GLU A 297 26.55 -12.53 -24.60
C GLU A 297 25.30 -13.03 -25.33
N LEU A 298 24.98 -14.32 -25.20
CA LEU A 298 23.79 -14.91 -25.78
C LEU A 298 22.60 -14.85 -24.82
N LEU A 299 22.84 -14.53 -23.54
CA LEU A 299 21.84 -14.42 -22.50
C LEU A 299 21.43 -12.96 -22.30
N TYR A 300 20.14 -12.72 -22.29
CA TYR A 300 19.54 -11.42 -22.03
C TYR A 300 18.68 -11.50 -20.77
N LYS A 301 18.74 -10.47 -19.91
CA LYS A 301 18.04 -10.40 -18.63
C LYS A 301 17.31 -9.08 -18.42
N ALA A 302 16.18 -9.15 -17.71
CA ALA A 302 15.54 -8.00 -17.11
C ALA A 302 14.98 -8.36 -15.74
N GLU A 303 15.03 -7.41 -14.80
CA GLU A 303 14.54 -7.61 -13.44
C GLU A 303 13.69 -6.43 -12.98
N LEU A 304 12.65 -6.73 -12.19
CA LEU A 304 11.89 -5.79 -11.39
C LEU A 304 11.95 -6.23 -9.92
N LYS A 305 12.37 -5.32 -9.03
CA LYS A 305 12.45 -5.53 -7.58
C LYS A 305 11.52 -4.57 -6.86
N TYR A 306 10.79 -5.09 -5.88
CA TYR A 306 9.90 -4.31 -5.02
C TYR A 306 9.68 -5.01 -3.68
N GLN A 307 9.15 -4.28 -2.70
CA GLN A 307 8.77 -4.85 -1.40
C GLN A 307 7.25 -4.86 -1.22
N VAL A 308 6.73 -5.93 -0.63
CA VAL A 308 5.33 -6.02 -0.17
C VAL A 308 5.27 -6.23 1.33
N GLN A 309 4.19 -5.78 1.96
CA GLN A 309 3.89 -6.02 3.37
C GLN A 309 2.52 -6.68 3.55
N ALA A 310 2.38 -7.51 4.58
CA ALA A 310 1.10 -8.10 4.93
C ALA A 310 0.13 -7.06 5.49
N THR A 311 -1.15 -7.21 5.16
CA THR A 311 -2.25 -6.33 5.58
C THR A 311 -3.27 -7.09 6.43
N ASP A 312 -4.19 -6.36 7.07
CA ASP A 312 -5.27 -6.94 7.89
C ASP A 312 -6.09 -8.00 7.15
N LYS A 313 -6.27 -7.83 5.83
CA LYS A 313 -6.99 -8.76 4.95
C LYS A 313 -6.40 -10.17 4.96
N ILE A 314 -5.14 -10.35 5.35
CA ILE A 314 -4.51 -11.68 5.45
C ILE A 314 -5.25 -12.58 6.44
N LEU A 315 -5.93 -12.01 7.45
CA LEU A 315 -6.68 -12.77 8.46
C LEU A 315 -7.92 -13.46 7.88
N ASP A 316 -8.45 -12.97 6.75
CA ASP A 316 -9.60 -13.54 6.05
C ASP A 316 -9.19 -14.52 4.93
N ILE A 317 -7.89 -14.77 4.76
CA ILE A 317 -7.33 -15.58 3.69
C ILE A 317 -6.81 -16.89 4.26
N ALA A 318 -7.26 -18.02 3.70
CA ALA A 318 -6.66 -19.31 4.02
C ALA A 318 -5.25 -19.41 3.38
N PRO A 319 -4.24 -19.91 4.11
CA PRO A 319 -2.93 -20.18 3.51
C PRO A 319 -3.06 -21.16 2.35
N GLN A 320 -2.31 -20.94 1.28
CA GLN A 320 -2.43 -21.68 0.03
C GLN A 320 -1.40 -22.80 -0.10
N GLU A 321 -0.12 -22.46 -0.28
CA GLU A 321 0.91 -23.44 -0.64
C GLU A 321 1.76 -23.83 0.57
N GLY A 322 1.61 -25.07 1.04
CA GLY A 322 2.40 -25.57 2.17
C GLY A 322 2.19 -24.76 3.46
N GLY A 323 0.98 -24.23 3.69
CA GLY A 323 0.67 -23.38 4.84
C GLY A 323 1.11 -21.92 4.70
N LYS A 324 1.55 -21.50 3.51
CA LYS A 324 2.06 -20.14 3.23
C LYS A 324 1.12 -19.33 2.34
N TYR A 325 1.37 -18.02 2.28
CA TYR A 325 0.55 -17.06 1.56
C TYR A 325 1.18 -16.63 0.23
N TRP A 326 0.44 -16.72 -0.88
CA TRP A 326 0.93 -16.22 -2.17
C TRP A 326 1.08 -14.69 -2.18
N THR A 327 2.26 -14.20 -2.57
CA THR A 327 2.49 -12.74 -2.67
C THR A 327 1.90 -12.12 -3.94
N ASN A 328 1.48 -12.94 -4.89
CA ASN A 328 0.74 -12.54 -6.09
C ASN A 328 -0.45 -13.46 -6.36
N LYS A 329 -1.55 -12.85 -6.80
CA LYS A 329 -2.71 -13.57 -7.31
C LYS A 329 -2.42 -14.15 -8.69
N GLU A 330 -1.78 -13.37 -9.54
CA GLU A 330 -1.42 -13.71 -10.92
C GLU A 330 -0.33 -12.76 -11.41
N ALA A 331 0.64 -13.28 -12.17
CA ALA A 331 1.63 -12.47 -12.86
C ALA A 331 1.83 -13.00 -14.29
N THR A 332 1.74 -12.12 -15.28
CA THR A 332 1.78 -12.47 -16.72
C THR A 332 2.70 -11.52 -17.47
N VAL A 333 3.17 -11.96 -18.63
CA VAL A 333 3.90 -11.14 -19.60
C VAL A 333 3.31 -11.32 -20.99
N LYS A 334 3.16 -10.22 -21.72
CA LYS A 334 2.95 -10.20 -23.16
C LYS A 334 4.18 -9.63 -23.82
N TYR A 335 4.63 -10.20 -24.92
CA TYR A 335 5.79 -9.70 -25.66
C TYR A 335 5.73 -10.13 -27.12
N LYS A 336 6.52 -9.47 -27.95
CA LYS A 336 6.81 -9.94 -29.30
C LYS A 336 8.20 -10.55 -29.36
N ASP A 337 8.35 -11.61 -30.15
CA ASP A 337 9.67 -12.17 -30.44
C ASP A 337 10.47 -11.28 -31.42
N LYS A 338 11.68 -11.74 -31.77
CA LYS A 338 12.55 -11.05 -32.72
C LYS A 338 11.93 -10.87 -34.11
N ASP A 339 11.06 -11.79 -34.53
CA ASP A 339 10.41 -11.85 -35.84
C ASP A 339 9.06 -11.09 -35.85
N GLY A 340 8.64 -10.59 -34.68
CA GLY A 340 7.41 -9.81 -34.50
C GLY A 340 6.18 -10.64 -34.14
N GLY A 341 6.33 -11.94 -33.88
CA GLY A 341 5.24 -12.81 -33.43
C GLY A 341 4.81 -12.49 -32.01
N ASP A 342 3.50 -12.51 -31.72
CA ASP A 342 2.95 -12.24 -30.39
C ASP A 342 3.02 -13.48 -29.49
N HIS A 343 3.47 -13.28 -28.25
CA HIS A 343 3.62 -14.33 -27.24
C HIS A 343 3.07 -13.90 -25.88
N ASN A 344 2.69 -14.89 -25.07
CA ASN A 344 2.25 -14.71 -23.70
C ASN A 344 3.02 -15.66 -22.78
N GLY A 345 3.24 -15.24 -21.54
CA GLY A 345 3.88 -16.05 -20.51
C GLY A 345 3.29 -15.78 -19.13
N THR A 346 3.54 -16.70 -18.21
CA THR A 346 3.13 -16.61 -16.81
C THR A 346 4.33 -16.71 -15.89
N PHE A 347 4.37 -15.90 -14.84
CA PHE A 347 5.37 -16.02 -13.80
C PHE A 347 4.89 -16.99 -12.70
N PRO A 348 5.81 -17.65 -11.97
CA PRO A 348 5.49 -18.42 -10.78
C PRO A 348 4.77 -17.59 -9.69
N LYS A 349 4.13 -18.30 -8.74
CA LYS A 349 3.48 -17.71 -7.58
C LYS A 349 4.26 -18.02 -6.29
N PRO A 350 5.24 -17.20 -5.88
CA PRO A 350 5.94 -17.46 -4.64
C PRO A 350 5.01 -17.34 -3.43
N ALA A 351 5.20 -18.24 -2.46
CA ALA A 351 4.46 -18.27 -1.20
C ALA A 351 5.39 -17.94 -0.02
N VAL A 352 4.93 -17.09 0.89
CA VAL A 352 5.69 -16.63 2.06
C VAL A 352 4.98 -16.97 3.35
N ASP A 353 5.78 -17.22 4.39
CA ASP A 353 5.27 -17.42 5.74
C ASP A 353 5.02 -16.06 6.39
N VAL A 354 3.80 -15.84 6.89
CA VAL A 354 3.37 -14.55 7.48
C VAL A 354 3.12 -14.78 8.96
N LEU A 355 3.78 -14.00 9.80
CA LEU A 355 3.58 -14.03 11.24
C LEU A 355 2.21 -13.40 11.59
N LEU A 356 1.31 -14.19 12.18
CA LEU A 356 -0.03 -13.73 12.56
C LEU A 356 -0.07 -13.36 14.04
N VAL A 357 0.30 -12.12 14.36
CA VAL A 357 0.00 -11.50 15.66
C VAL A 357 -1.35 -10.81 15.56
N LYS A 358 -2.38 -11.43 16.13
CA LYS A 358 -3.77 -10.94 16.09
C LYS A 358 -4.08 -10.14 17.33
N LEU A 359 -4.54 -8.91 17.17
CA LEU A 359 -5.08 -8.09 18.24
C LEU A 359 -6.60 -8.31 18.30
N VAL A 360 -7.07 -8.94 19.37
CA VAL A 360 -8.47 -9.39 19.52
C VAL A 360 -9.14 -8.60 20.62
N LYS A 361 -10.33 -8.05 20.33
CA LYS A 361 -11.18 -7.42 21.34
C LYS A 361 -12.26 -8.38 21.81
N GLU A 362 -12.29 -8.62 23.11
CA GLU A 362 -13.38 -9.34 23.79
C GLU A 362 -14.16 -8.39 24.71
N PHE A 363 -15.42 -8.74 24.94
CA PHE A 363 -16.32 -8.00 25.81
C PHE A 363 -16.99 -8.97 26.78
N ALA A 364 -16.60 -8.91 28.05
CA ALA A 364 -16.91 -9.93 29.06
C ALA A 364 -18.11 -9.56 29.95
N GLY A 365 -18.69 -8.37 29.81
CA GLY A 365 -19.85 -7.96 30.60
C GLY A 365 -20.37 -6.56 30.25
N GLY A 366 -21.70 -6.41 30.28
CA GLY A 366 -22.41 -5.17 29.92
C GLY A 366 -23.11 -5.25 28.55
N ALA A 367 -23.77 -4.16 28.15
CA ALA A 367 -24.41 -4.08 26.84
C ALA A 367 -23.38 -3.78 25.72
N ASN A 368 -23.20 -4.68 24.76
CA ASN A 368 -22.35 -4.44 23.59
C ASN A 368 -23.11 -3.63 22.53
N SER A 369 -23.13 -2.31 22.67
CA SER A 369 -23.87 -1.39 21.79
C SER A 369 -23.15 -1.07 20.47
N GLY A 370 -22.34 -1.99 19.94
CA GLY A 370 -21.54 -1.76 18.72
C GLY A 370 -20.36 -0.81 18.91
N ARG A 371 -19.85 -0.69 20.14
CA ARG A 371 -18.71 0.19 20.47
C ARG A 371 -17.41 -0.36 19.85
N THR A 372 -16.52 0.56 19.53
CA THR A 372 -15.14 0.24 19.13
C THR A 372 -14.15 0.80 20.14
N PHE A 373 -12.99 0.16 20.23
CA PHE A 373 -11.96 0.46 21.21
C PHE A 373 -10.66 0.80 20.50
N LYS A 374 -10.01 1.88 20.92
CA LYS A 374 -8.71 2.31 20.40
C LYS A 374 -7.63 1.70 21.25
N VAL A 375 -6.75 0.92 20.63
CA VAL A 375 -5.61 0.29 21.28
C VAL A 375 -4.35 0.72 20.55
N ASN A 376 -3.40 1.31 21.28
CA ASN A 376 -2.09 1.63 20.78
C ASN A 376 -1.13 0.48 21.07
N ILE A 377 -0.36 0.08 20.05
CA ILE A 377 0.82 -0.77 20.24
C ILE A 377 2.05 0.07 19.90
N THR A 378 2.95 0.20 20.87
CA THR A 378 4.14 1.05 20.78
C THR A 378 5.39 0.20 20.96
N PRO A 379 6.24 0.04 19.93
CA PRO A 379 7.56 -0.57 20.09
C PRO A 379 8.43 0.30 20.98
N ASN A 380 9.30 -0.28 21.83
CA ASN A 380 10.18 0.48 22.74
C ASN A 380 11.01 1.59 22.05
N ASN A 381 11.39 1.37 20.79
CA ASN A 381 12.18 2.30 19.99
C ASN A 381 11.41 2.81 18.75
N GLY A 382 10.09 2.88 18.83
CA GLY A 382 9.24 3.22 17.68
C GLY A 382 8.04 4.08 18.04
N SER A 383 7.29 4.47 17.02
CA SER A 383 6.05 5.21 17.20
C SER A 383 4.87 4.27 17.47
N ALA A 384 3.93 4.76 18.27
CA ALA A 384 2.65 4.08 18.50
C ALA A 384 1.88 3.92 17.18
N LYS A 385 1.29 2.74 16.97
CA LYS A 385 0.24 2.53 15.97
C LYS A 385 -1.10 2.32 16.69
N GLU A 386 -2.10 3.10 16.32
CA GLU A 386 -3.48 2.96 16.82
C GLU A 386 -4.22 1.90 15.99
N TYR A 387 -4.90 0.99 16.69
CA TYR A 387 -5.80 -0.02 16.17
C TYR A 387 -7.20 0.27 16.69
N THR A 388 -8.21 0.23 15.81
CA THR A 388 -9.61 0.42 16.19
C THR A 388 -10.31 -0.92 16.15
N LEU A 389 -10.51 -1.51 17.31
CA LEU A 389 -11.02 -2.85 17.46
C LEU A 389 -12.52 -2.86 17.67
N THR A 390 -13.19 -3.78 16.98
CA THR A 390 -14.59 -4.13 17.22
C THR A 390 -14.64 -5.44 18.01
N PRO A 391 -15.43 -5.54 19.10
CA PRO A 391 -15.58 -6.80 19.82
C PRO A 391 -15.93 -7.97 18.90
N GLY A 392 -15.22 -9.09 19.06
CA GLY A 392 -15.39 -10.30 18.24
C GLY A 392 -14.67 -10.28 16.88
N LYS A 393 -13.95 -9.20 16.55
CA LYS A 393 -13.08 -9.14 15.37
C LYS A 393 -11.62 -9.01 15.78
N ALA A 394 -10.75 -9.62 14.99
CA ALA A 394 -9.30 -9.49 15.11
C ALA A 394 -8.78 -8.43 14.13
N GLN A 395 -7.66 -7.79 14.48
CA GLN A 395 -6.84 -7.03 13.54
C GLN A 395 -5.39 -7.53 13.55
N LEU A 396 -4.71 -7.50 12.41
CA LEU A 396 -3.30 -7.86 12.30
C LEU A 396 -2.43 -6.73 12.84
N VAL A 397 -1.49 -7.06 13.74
CA VAL A 397 -0.49 -6.12 14.22
C VAL A 397 0.63 -5.98 13.18
N THR A 398 0.79 -4.80 12.58
CA THR A 398 1.72 -4.60 11.45
C THR A 398 2.95 -3.75 11.81
N ASN A 399 3.01 -3.14 12.99
CA ASN A 399 4.14 -2.30 13.41
C ASN A 399 5.17 -3.07 14.25
N LEU A 400 5.30 -4.37 14.00
CA LEU A 400 6.23 -5.24 14.70
C LEU A 400 7.67 -5.01 14.22
N THR A 401 8.61 -5.07 15.15
CA THR A 401 10.05 -5.10 14.90
C THR A 401 10.63 -6.45 15.32
N VAL A 402 11.67 -6.90 14.62
CA VAL A 402 12.34 -8.18 14.91
C VAL A 402 12.93 -8.13 16.32
N GLY A 403 12.57 -9.12 17.16
CA GLY A 403 12.97 -9.15 18.58
C GLY A 403 12.42 -8.00 19.43
N GLY A 404 11.40 -7.28 18.96
CA GLY A 404 10.86 -6.11 19.63
C GLY A 404 10.15 -6.40 20.95
N THR A 405 10.15 -5.39 21.82
CA THR A 405 9.32 -5.31 23.02
C THR A 405 8.35 -4.15 22.86
N TYR A 406 7.13 -4.33 23.35
CA TYR A 406 6.01 -3.43 23.09
C TYR A 406 5.28 -3.02 24.36
N THR A 407 4.77 -1.80 24.34
CA THR A 407 3.72 -1.31 25.24
C THR A 407 2.39 -1.37 24.50
N ILE A 408 1.40 -2.00 25.11
CA ILE A 408 0.03 -2.11 24.61
C ILE A 408 -0.86 -1.30 25.55
N GLU A 409 -1.62 -0.35 25.02
CA GLU A 409 -2.46 0.54 25.82
C GLU A 409 -3.82 0.74 25.15
N GLU A 410 -4.90 0.46 25.87
CA GLU A 410 -6.23 0.90 25.44
C GLU A 410 -6.41 2.37 25.80
N THR A 411 -6.57 3.21 24.78
CA THR A 411 -6.55 4.67 24.92
C THR A 411 -7.91 5.32 24.72
N GLY A 412 -8.90 4.59 24.19
CA GLY A 412 -10.20 5.17 23.93
C GLY A 412 -11.31 4.16 23.61
N VAL A 413 -12.54 4.66 23.69
CA VAL A 413 -13.77 3.93 23.38
C VAL A 413 -14.73 4.85 22.63
N THR A 414 -15.48 4.33 21.67
CA THR A 414 -16.54 5.04 20.96
C THR A 414 -17.92 4.75 21.57
N GLY A 415 -18.91 5.62 21.29
CA GLY A 415 -20.29 5.41 21.77
C GLY A 415 -20.55 5.86 23.21
N GLY A 416 -19.71 6.74 23.76
CA GLY A 416 -19.87 7.33 25.10
C GLY A 416 -19.03 6.64 26.19
N GLY A 417 -18.62 7.42 27.19
CA GLY A 417 -17.72 6.96 28.26
C GLY A 417 -16.23 7.11 27.93
N THR A 418 -15.40 6.55 28.79
CA THR A 418 -13.93 6.55 28.76
C THR A 418 -13.40 5.17 29.13
N VAL A 419 -12.12 4.89 28.88
CA VAL A 419 -11.49 3.61 29.30
C VAL A 419 -11.62 3.38 30.80
N ALA A 420 -11.66 4.46 31.61
CA ALA A 420 -11.82 4.39 33.06
C ALA A 420 -13.19 3.83 33.50
N ASP A 421 -14.18 3.75 32.61
CA ASP A 421 -15.50 3.16 32.89
C ASP A 421 -15.51 1.63 32.81
N TYR A 422 -14.38 1.02 32.44
CA TYR A 422 -14.24 -0.41 32.21
C TYR A 422 -13.19 -1.04 33.12
N ALA A 423 -13.44 -2.27 33.57
CA ALA A 423 -12.41 -3.17 34.02
C ALA A 423 -11.73 -3.76 32.76
N VAL A 424 -10.47 -3.41 32.54
CA VAL A 424 -9.69 -3.81 31.36
C VAL A 424 -8.69 -4.88 31.75
N LYS A 425 -8.58 -5.92 30.91
CA LYS A 425 -7.50 -6.90 30.96
C LYS A 425 -6.79 -6.98 29.62
N ILE A 426 -5.48 -6.81 29.61
CA ILE A 426 -4.65 -6.99 28.41
C ILE A 426 -3.81 -8.25 28.60
N ASN A 427 -4.05 -9.23 27.73
CA ASN A 427 -3.41 -10.54 27.72
C ASN A 427 -3.40 -11.22 29.11
N GLY A 428 -4.52 -11.13 29.83
CA GLY A 428 -4.71 -11.70 31.16
C GLY A 428 -4.23 -10.83 32.33
N GLN A 429 -3.51 -9.73 32.09
CA GLN A 429 -3.10 -8.79 33.14
C GLN A 429 -4.12 -7.67 33.33
N ASP A 430 -4.40 -7.33 34.59
CA ASP A 430 -5.33 -6.24 34.94
C ASP A 430 -4.72 -4.88 34.60
N GLY A 431 -5.54 -4.02 33.99
CA GLY A 431 -5.17 -2.66 33.62
C GLY A 431 -5.34 -2.37 32.13
N ALA A 432 -5.47 -1.08 31.82
CA ALA A 432 -5.57 -0.60 30.43
C ALA A 432 -4.21 -0.45 29.74
N LYS A 433 -3.11 -0.79 30.41
CA LYS A 433 -1.74 -0.68 29.89
C LYS A 433 -0.92 -1.91 30.28
N LEU A 434 -0.26 -2.52 29.32
CA LEU A 434 0.69 -3.61 29.46
C LEU A 434 2.04 -3.18 28.87
N GLU A 435 3.06 -3.09 29.70
CA GLU A 435 4.43 -2.77 29.28
C GLU A 435 5.27 -4.04 29.19
N GLY A 436 6.29 -4.05 28.32
CA GLY A 436 7.23 -5.17 28.25
C GLY A 436 6.71 -6.40 27.50
N TYR A 437 5.62 -6.29 26.73
CA TYR A 437 5.09 -7.40 25.96
C TYR A 437 6.10 -7.82 24.88
N THR A 438 6.34 -9.12 24.75
CA THR A 438 7.14 -9.71 23.68
C THR A 438 6.30 -10.74 22.95
N VAL A 439 6.47 -10.80 21.63
CA VAL A 439 5.84 -11.87 20.83
C VAL A 439 6.53 -13.20 21.23
N PRO A 440 5.77 -14.27 21.52
CA PRO A 440 6.34 -15.56 21.91
C PRO A 440 7.32 -16.09 20.87
N GLN A 441 8.41 -16.73 21.32
CA GLN A 441 9.45 -17.25 20.43
C GLN A 441 8.97 -18.47 19.63
N GLY A 442 9.48 -18.66 18.41
CA GLY A 442 9.09 -19.81 17.57
C GLY A 442 9.82 -19.94 16.23
N ASN A 443 9.32 -19.28 15.18
CA ASN A 443 9.83 -19.36 13.81
C ASN A 443 11.30 -18.93 13.69
N LYS A 444 11.88 -18.92 12.48
CA LYS A 444 13.29 -18.55 12.25
C LYS A 444 13.70 -17.15 12.75
N TRP A 445 12.73 -16.31 13.11
CA TRP A 445 12.90 -14.97 13.69
C TRP A 445 12.68 -14.92 15.20
N GLY A 446 12.44 -16.07 15.83
CA GLY A 446 12.06 -16.14 17.23
C GLY A 446 10.68 -15.54 17.48
N MET A 447 9.71 -15.77 16.58
CA MET A 447 8.32 -15.31 16.77
C MET A 447 7.31 -16.39 16.38
N SER A 448 6.19 -16.48 17.10
CA SER A 448 5.09 -17.41 16.80
C SER A 448 3.79 -16.64 16.60
N ASP A 449 2.91 -17.22 15.78
CA ASP A 449 1.52 -16.78 15.70
C ASP A 449 0.90 -16.73 17.10
N THR A 450 0.22 -15.64 17.40
CA THR A 450 -0.31 -15.39 18.74
C THR A 450 -1.51 -14.45 18.71
N GLU A 451 -2.29 -14.47 19.78
CA GLU A 451 -3.40 -13.54 19.99
C GLU A 451 -3.09 -12.66 21.20
N ILE A 452 -3.14 -11.35 20.99
CA ILE A 452 -3.16 -10.34 22.05
C ILE A 452 -4.62 -10.03 22.34
N LYS A 453 -5.11 -10.48 23.50
CA LYS A 453 -6.50 -10.24 23.91
C LYS A 453 -6.61 -8.96 24.72
N VAL A 454 -7.50 -8.06 24.32
CA VAL A 454 -7.90 -6.88 25.08
C VAL A 454 -9.36 -7.07 25.49
N ILE A 455 -9.61 -7.25 26.78
CA ILE A 455 -10.92 -7.62 27.33
C ILE A 455 -11.46 -6.47 28.16
N ASN A 456 -12.69 -6.05 27.88
CA ASN A 456 -13.38 -5.04 28.69
C ASN A 456 -14.64 -5.64 29.32
N ALA A 457 -14.92 -5.21 30.55
CA ALA A 457 -16.21 -5.35 31.19
C ALA A 457 -16.62 -3.99 31.75
N GLU A 458 -17.89 -3.62 31.61
CA GLU A 458 -18.40 -2.40 32.26
C GLU A 458 -18.22 -2.49 33.78
N LYS A 459 -17.76 -1.42 34.42
CA LYS A 459 -17.66 -1.41 35.88
C LYS A 459 -19.05 -1.43 36.52
N GLY A 460 -19.21 -2.24 37.56
CA GLY A 460 -20.37 -2.15 38.45
C GLY A 460 -20.19 -1.02 39.47
N ASP A 461 -19.97 0.22 39.03
CA ASP A 461 -19.79 1.39 39.90
C ASP A 461 -21.07 2.23 40.05
N GLY A 462 -22.21 1.71 39.59
CA GLY A 462 -23.51 2.38 39.62
C GLY A 462 -24.00 2.66 41.04
N LYS A 463 -24.77 3.74 41.18
CA LYS A 463 -25.39 4.20 42.42
C LYS A 463 -26.87 4.41 42.21
N LEU A 464 -27.67 3.86 43.12
CA LEU A 464 -29.11 4.05 43.17
C LEU A 464 -29.49 4.55 44.55
N THR A 465 -30.22 5.65 44.62
CA THR A 465 -30.84 6.12 45.86
C THR A 465 -32.35 5.91 45.80
N VAL A 466 -32.93 5.20 46.77
CA VAL A 466 -34.39 5.09 46.91
C VAL A 466 -34.85 6.02 48.02
N LYS A 467 -35.80 6.92 47.72
CA LYS A 467 -36.34 7.92 48.65
C LYS A 467 -37.81 7.69 48.90
N LYS A 468 -38.23 7.88 50.15
CA LYS A 468 -39.64 7.94 50.51
C LYS A 468 -40.07 9.39 50.66
N ALA A 469 -41.02 9.81 49.82
CA ALA A 469 -41.65 11.11 49.92
C ALA A 469 -43.12 11.01 50.35
N PHE A 470 -43.67 12.13 50.79
CA PHE A 470 -45.06 12.25 51.19
C PHE A 470 -45.63 13.58 50.71
N THR A 471 -46.87 13.56 50.24
CA THR A 471 -47.62 14.77 49.90
C THR A 471 -48.90 14.79 50.71
N ALA A 472 -49.01 15.77 51.61
CA ALA A 472 -50.26 16.05 52.30
C ALA A 472 -51.29 16.53 51.25
N GLY A 473 -52.41 15.83 51.12
CA GLY A 473 -53.63 16.47 50.62
C GLY A 473 -53.91 17.68 51.53
N GLN A 474 -54.41 18.79 50.98
CA GLN A 474 -54.45 20.09 51.64
C GLN A 474 -54.53 20.04 53.19
N ALA A 475 -53.53 20.68 53.82
CA ALA A 475 -53.23 20.84 55.25
C ALA A 475 -52.25 19.82 55.88
N GLY A 476 -50.99 20.26 55.96
CA GLY A 476 -50.03 19.86 57.01
C GLY A 476 -49.28 18.55 56.78
N ALA A 477 -47.96 18.64 56.61
CA ALA A 477 -47.09 17.48 56.86
C ALA A 477 -47.32 17.00 58.32
N PRO A 478 -47.32 15.68 58.58
CA PRO A 478 -47.51 15.17 59.93
C PRO A 478 -46.34 15.62 60.82
N ASN A 479 -46.58 16.55 61.73
CA ASN A 479 -45.78 16.63 62.95
C ASN A 479 -46.18 15.42 63.79
N ALA A 480 -45.33 14.40 63.81
CA ALA A 480 -45.50 13.24 64.70
C ALA A 480 -45.67 13.74 66.15
N PRO A 481 -46.65 13.21 66.92
CA PRO A 481 -46.68 13.43 68.36
C PRO A 481 -45.34 13.00 68.97
N GLN A 482 -44.76 13.83 69.85
CA GLN A 482 -43.52 13.50 70.56
C GLN A 482 -43.66 12.12 71.25
N GLY A 483 -42.91 11.12 70.75
CA GLY A 483 -42.85 9.77 71.33
C GLY A 483 -43.45 8.63 70.48
N VAL A 484 -43.93 8.88 69.25
CA VAL A 484 -44.39 7.83 68.33
C VAL A 484 -43.38 7.64 67.19
N GLU A 485 -42.92 6.40 66.95
CA GLU A 485 -42.01 6.06 65.86
C GLU A 485 -42.70 6.31 64.50
N ALA A 486 -42.01 6.98 63.58
CA ALA A 486 -42.55 7.31 62.26
C ALA A 486 -42.93 6.03 61.48
N PRO A 487 -44.06 6.00 60.76
CA PRO A 487 -44.47 4.82 60.00
C PRO A 487 -43.42 4.50 58.92
N LYS A 488 -43.01 3.23 58.91
CA LYS A 488 -42.07 2.68 57.93
C LYS A 488 -42.83 1.97 56.81
N PHE A 489 -42.42 2.22 55.58
CA PHE A 489 -43.01 1.62 54.39
C PHE A 489 -42.05 0.58 53.82
N LYS A 490 -42.57 -0.59 53.49
CA LYS A 490 -41.77 -1.70 52.97
C LYS A 490 -41.65 -1.62 51.46
N PHE A 491 -40.41 -1.60 50.98
CA PHE A 491 -40.03 -1.60 49.58
C PHE A 491 -39.51 -2.98 49.19
N LYS A 492 -39.75 -3.37 47.93
CA LYS A 492 -39.22 -4.57 47.31
C LYS A 492 -38.63 -4.24 45.95
N PHE A 493 -37.42 -4.70 45.68
CA PHE A 493 -36.87 -4.70 44.32
C PHE A 493 -37.57 -5.76 43.47
N THR A 494 -38.27 -5.32 42.42
CA THR A 494 -38.99 -6.20 41.48
C THR A 494 -38.19 -6.48 40.21
N LYS A 495 -37.17 -5.66 39.94
CA LYS A 495 -36.25 -5.81 38.82
C LYS A 495 -34.87 -5.31 39.25
N ALA A 496 -33.84 -6.09 39.00
CA ALA A 496 -32.45 -5.70 39.18
C ALA A 496 -31.56 -6.59 38.28
N PRO A 497 -30.45 -6.07 37.74
CA PRO A 497 -29.51 -6.87 36.96
C PRO A 497 -28.89 -8.02 37.77
N GLU A 498 -28.52 -9.09 37.07
CA GLU A 498 -27.75 -10.18 37.66
C GLU A 498 -26.42 -9.66 38.26
N GLY A 499 -25.99 -10.21 39.39
CA GLY A 499 -24.82 -9.73 40.12
C GLY A 499 -25.06 -8.53 41.04
N SER A 500 -26.22 -7.86 40.98
CA SER A 500 -26.57 -6.79 41.93
C SER A 500 -26.88 -7.28 43.35
N GLY A 501 -27.33 -8.55 43.48
CA GLY A 501 -27.82 -9.10 44.74
C GLY A 501 -29.10 -8.47 45.27
N LEU A 502 -29.75 -7.57 44.51
CA LEU A 502 -30.91 -6.80 44.99
C LEU A 502 -32.26 -7.39 44.59
N LEU A 503 -32.34 -8.23 43.55
CA LEU A 503 -33.62 -8.77 43.09
C LEU A 503 -34.37 -9.50 44.21
N ASN A 504 -35.65 -9.17 44.40
CA ASN A 504 -36.53 -9.68 45.48
C ASN A 504 -36.11 -9.34 46.92
N THR A 505 -35.07 -8.53 47.13
CA THR A 505 -34.74 -8.03 48.47
C THR A 505 -35.75 -6.98 48.92
N THR A 506 -35.92 -6.86 50.24
CA THR A 506 -36.83 -5.89 50.85
C THR A 506 -36.10 -4.99 51.85
N PHE A 507 -36.58 -3.76 52.00
CA PHE A 507 -36.10 -2.80 52.99
C PHE A 507 -37.23 -1.85 53.38
N GLU A 508 -37.03 -1.09 54.45
CA GLU A 508 -38.04 -0.16 54.96
C GLU A 508 -37.49 1.27 54.99
N LEU A 509 -38.35 2.24 54.70
CA LEU A 509 -38.05 3.67 54.85
C LEU A 509 -39.22 4.41 55.50
N ALA A 510 -38.93 5.30 56.44
CA ALA A 510 -39.87 6.30 56.91
C ALA A 510 -39.96 7.49 55.93
N VAL A 511 -40.99 8.32 56.07
CA VAL A 511 -41.15 9.53 55.24
C VAL A 511 -39.93 10.45 55.42
N GLY A 512 -39.35 10.88 54.30
CA GLY A 512 -38.16 11.73 54.29
C GLY A 512 -36.84 10.97 54.35
N GLU A 513 -36.87 9.65 54.61
CA GLU A 513 -35.67 8.82 54.57
C GLU A 513 -35.30 8.41 53.14
N GLU A 514 -34.00 8.20 52.96
CA GLU A 514 -33.41 7.68 51.73
C GLU A 514 -32.45 6.53 52.03
N LYS A 515 -32.33 5.61 51.08
CA LYS A 515 -31.40 4.49 51.15
C LYS A 515 -30.53 4.44 49.91
N PRO A 516 -29.22 4.69 50.04
CA PRO A 516 -28.29 4.53 48.94
C PRO A 516 -27.88 3.07 48.76
N PHE A 517 -27.69 2.67 47.51
CA PHE A 517 -27.12 1.41 47.06
C PHE A 517 -25.99 1.73 46.08
N ALA A 518 -24.80 1.20 46.32
CA ALA A 518 -23.59 1.51 45.56
C ALA A 518 -22.95 0.23 45.01
N ASN A 519 -21.97 0.39 44.12
CA ASN A 519 -21.28 -0.70 43.43
C ASN A 519 -22.25 -1.61 42.66
N LEU A 520 -23.24 -0.98 42.02
CA LEU A 520 -24.28 -1.68 41.29
C LEU A 520 -23.86 -1.90 39.83
N PRO A 521 -24.12 -3.10 39.26
CA PRO A 521 -24.05 -3.30 37.82
C PRO A 521 -24.94 -2.31 37.07
N TYR A 522 -24.53 -1.89 35.87
CA TYR A 522 -25.42 -1.12 35.01
C TYR A 522 -26.60 -1.98 34.53
N GLY A 523 -27.72 -1.32 34.28
CA GLY A 523 -28.97 -1.95 33.91
C GLY A 523 -30.15 -1.37 34.67
N THR A 524 -31.31 -2.01 34.51
CA THR A 524 -32.58 -1.47 34.98
C THR A 524 -32.94 -1.99 36.36
N TYR A 525 -33.29 -1.07 37.25
CA TYR A 525 -33.73 -1.32 38.62
C TYR A 525 -35.16 -0.84 38.79
N ALA A 526 -36.02 -1.66 39.39
CA ALA A 526 -37.37 -1.28 39.74
C ALA A 526 -37.70 -1.65 41.17
N VAL A 527 -38.42 -0.75 41.86
CA VAL A 527 -38.92 -0.98 43.22
C VAL A 527 -40.43 -0.80 43.27
N THR A 528 -41.07 -1.61 44.09
CA THR A 528 -42.45 -1.42 44.51
C THR A 528 -42.50 -1.18 45.99
N GLU A 529 -43.41 -0.32 46.43
CA GLU A 529 -43.82 -0.25 47.83
C GLU A 529 -45.00 -1.20 48.03
N ASP A 530 -44.97 -2.01 49.09
CA ASP A 530 -46.08 -2.89 49.44
C ASP A 530 -47.35 -2.04 49.63
N GLY A 531 -48.45 -2.50 49.04
CA GLY A 531 -49.69 -1.72 48.96
C GLY A 531 -50.26 -1.43 50.35
N ASN A 532 -50.40 -0.15 50.68
CA ASN A 532 -51.18 0.31 51.81
C ASN A 532 -52.59 0.75 51.33
N ALA A 533 -53.63 0.23 51.97
CA ALA A 533 -55.02 0.54 51.65
C ALA A 533 -55.32 2.05 51.70
N ASP A 534 -54.59 2.79 52.53
CA ASP A 534 -54.88 4.18 52.87
C ASP A 534 -54.18 5.20 51.95
N PHE A 535 -53.19 4.76 51.17
CA PHE A 535 -52.36 5.63 50.33
C PHE A 535 -52.39 5.28 48.85
N THR A 536 -52.29 6.31 48.02
CA THR A 536 -51.93 6.21 46.60
C THR A 536 -50.43 6.47 46.46
N VAL A 537 -49.72 5.53 45.83
CA VAL A 537 -48.26 5.61 45.60
C VAL A 537 -47.99 6.12 44.19
N THR A 538 -47.34 7.28 44.06
CA THR A 538 -46.91 7.87 42.78
C THR A 538 -45.39 8.02 42.71
N GLY A 539 -44.84 8.26 41.52
CA GLY A 539 -43.40 8.43 41.29
C GLY A 539 -42.79 7.39 40.35
N ASP A 540 -41.52 7.60 40.00
CA ASP A 540 -40.77 6.74 39.08
C ASP A 540 -40.38 5.44 39.76
N LYS A 541 -41.05 4.34 39.40
CA LYS A 541 -40.83 3.02 39.99
C LYS A 541 -39.65 2.26 39.37
N GLU A 542 -39.11 2.77 38.26
CA GLU A 542 -38.06 2.11 37.48
C GLU A 542 -37.06 3.15 36.97
N VAL A 543 -35.76 2.87 37.10
CA VAL A 543 -34.67 3.67 36.52
C VAL A 543 -33.63 2.74 35.90
N THR A 544 -32.86 3.25 34.94
CA THR A 544 -31.75 2.50 34.33
C THR A 544 -30.43 3.20 34.62
N LEU A 545 -29.50 2.46 35.22
CA LEU A 545 -28.10 2.88 35.38
C LEU A 545 -27.33 2.53 34.11
N SER A 546 -26.47 3.43 33.66
CA SER A 546 -25.57 3.21 32.51
C SER A 546 -24.26 3.96 32.69
N ILE A 547 -23.29 3.73 31.82
CA ILE A 547 -22.01 4.48 31.80
C ILE A 547 -22.23 6.00 31.76
N ALA A 548 -23.23 6.47 31.00
CA ALA A 548 -23.55 7.89 30.88
C ALA A 548 -24.30 8.44 32.11
N ASP A 549 -24.89 7.55 32.91
CA ASP A 549 -25.91 7.85 33.90
C ASP A 549 -25.74 6.92 35.10
N LYS A 550 -24.63 7.11 35.81
CA LYS A 550 -24.17 6.18 36.87
C LYS A 550 -24.87 6.36 38.20
N ASP A 551 -25.54 7.49 38.42
CA ASP A 551 -26.22 7.83 39.68
C ASP A 551 -27.67 8.22 39.37
N LYS A 552 -28.62 7.45 39.92
CA LYS A 552 -30.06 7.70 39.74
C LYS A 552 -30.78 7.62 41.07
N THR A 553 -31.94 8.26 41.11
CA THR A 553 -32.83 8.26 42.27
C THR A 553 -34.21 7.73 41.88
N ILE A 554 -34.75 6.81 42.68
CA ILE A 554 -36.18 6.47 42.67
C ILE A 554 -36.83 7.17 43.86
N THR A 555 -37.86 7.97 43.63
CA THR A 555 -38.66 8.59 44.69
C THR A 555 -40.10 8.12 44.60
N LEU A 556 -40.57 7.42 45.63
CA LEU A 556 -41.98 7.01 45.74
C LEU A 556 -42.71 7.90 46.75
N THR A 557 -43.75 8.56 46.29
CA THR A 557 -44.54 9.52 47.07
C THR A 557 -45.87 8.91 47.48
N ASN A 558 -46.17 8.91 48.78
CA ASN A 558 -47.50 8.56 49.27
C ASN A 558 -48.39 9.80 49.37
N THR A 559 -49.62 9.66 48.88
CA THR A 559 -50.70 10.64 49.03
C THR A 559 -51.91 9.93 49.65
N PRO A 560 -52.49 10.46 50.74
CA PRO A 560 -53.69 9.88 51.35
C PRO A 560 -54.86 9.77 50.35
N LYS A 561 -55.63 8.68 50.39
CA LYS A 561 -56.82 8.48 49.53
C LYS A 561 -58.06 9.22 50.01
N LYS A 562 -58.13 9.57 51.30
CA LYS A 562 -59.17 10.42 51.90
C LYS A 562 -58.50 11.59 52.63
N GLY A 563 -59.22 12.69 52.80
CA GLY A 563 -58.78 13.86 53.60
C GLY A 563 -58.76 13.58 55.11
N GLU A 564 -58.20 12.44 55.52
CA GLU A 564 -58.07 12.06 56.92
C GLU A 564 -56.86 12.75 57.54
N THR A 565 -57.10 13.47 58.62
CA THR A 565 -56.12 14.28 59.34
C THR A 565 -55.51 13.56 60.56
N ASP A 566 -55.74 12.26 60.72
CA ASP A 566 -55.25 11.48 61.88
C ASP A 566 -54.45 10.23 61.44
N PHE A 567 -53.14 10.27 61.65
CA PHE A 567 -52.16 9.28 61.20
C PHE A 567 -51.76 8.31 62.32
N THR A 568 -52.73 7.78 63.08
CA THR A 568 -52.45 6.85 64.20
C THR A 568 -52.59 5.37 63.86
N ALA A 569 -52.83 4.99 62.59
CA ALA A 569 -53.06 3.60 62.20
C ALA A 569 -51.97 3.02 61.27
N VAL A 570 -50.78 2.75 61.82
CA VAL A 570 -49.94 1.62 61.37
C VAL A 570 -49.45 0.87 62.61
N LYS A 571 -50.39 0.31 63.37
CA LYS A 571 -50.12 -0.80 64.30
C LYS A 571 -50.95 -2.00 63.87
N LYS A 572 -50.42 -2.75 62.90
CA LYS A 572 -50.43 -4.21 62.88
C LYS A 572 -49.52 -4.73 61.78
#